data_AF-A0A8D2L5Q6-F1
#
_entry.id   AF-A0A8D2L5Q6-F1
#
_cell.length_a   1.000
_cell.length_b   1.000
_cell.length_c   1.000
_cell.angle_alpha   90.00
_cell.angle_beta   90.00
_cell.angle_gamma   90.00
#
_symmetry.space_group_name_H-M   'P 1'
#
loop_
_entity.id
_entity.type
_entity.pdbx_description
1 polymer ?
#
loop_
_entity_poly.entity_id
_entity_poly.type
_entity_poly.pdbx_seq_one_letter_code
_entity_poly.pdbx_strand_id
1 'polypeptide(L)'
;VTFLSVSHMHSTCVNQPYVVFKSMNYYLAVIPFLGALDSGILGELPYEIEILPPDGHRADFCHSIAECRAQAPNVMSAWRDFFKVLLHMWEAHVYSIVFALPKFQNRLPFLSSSESSFGVAWATAVHFIAATRFPTDQNTTNHFQTGLPPRMLQEGDKAPFIPDFTPVQNRMVYMIETLHKANEKSGRCSLPIVPALESLTEDSAIWTILVKKFSEHL
;
A
#
# COMPACT_ATOMS: atom_id res chain seq x y z
N VAL A 1 9.27 0.87 -3.04
CA VAL A 1 8.20 1.79 -3.48
C VAL A 1 7.11 1.71 -2.44
N THR A 2 7.07 2.68 -1.55
CA THR A 2 6.10 2.71 -0.45
C THR A 2 5.25 3.95 -0.69
N PHE A 3 4.16 3.76 -1.45
CA PHE A 3 3.22 4.84 -1.74
C PHE A 3 2.31 5.04 -0.54
N LEU A 4 2.79 5.73 0.49
CA LEU A 4 1.92 6.31 1.48
C LEU A 4 2.41 7.71 1.80
N SER A 5 1.56 8.68 1.45
CA SER A 5 1.67 10.08 1.81
C SER A 5 1.87 10.17 3.32
N VAL A 6 3.10 10.40 3.75
CA VAL A 6 3.37 11.05 5.03
C VAL A 6 4.41 12.11 4.74
N SER A 7 4.00 13.11 3.97
CA SER A 7 4.84 14.24 3.55
C SER A 7 5.40 15.02 4.74
N HIS A 8 4.98 14.75 5.98
CA HIS A 8 5.55 15.29 7.21
C HIS A 8 5.56 14.27 8.36
N MET A 9 6.42 13.25 8.28
CA MET A 9 6.90 12.55 9.47
C MET A 9 8.23 13.16 9.91
N HIS A 10 8.18 14.42 10.39
CA HIS A 10 9.34 15.21 10.80
C HIS A 10 9.97 14.73 12.13
N SER A 11 9.70 13.50 12.57
CA SER A 11 10.35 12.88 13.72
C SER A 11 11.06 11.62 13.27
N THR A 12 12.38 11.64 13.43
CA THR A 12 13.33 10.55 13.15
C THR A 12 13.13 9.31 14.02
N CYS A 13 12.09 9.28 14.86
CA CYS A 13 11.67 8.13 15.63
C CYS A 13 10.38 7.54 15.05
N VAL A 14 10.42 6.25 14.71
CA VAL A 14 9.24 5.42 14.41
C VAL A 14 8.40 5.17 15.69
N ASN A 15 8.46 6.03 16.70
CA ASN A 15 7.90 5.82 18.05
C ASN A 15 6.45 6.31 18.23
N GLN A 16 5.66 6.35 17.15
CA GLN A 16 4.20 6.55 17.28
C GLN A 16 3.54 5.28 16.72
N PRO A 17 3.35 4.24 17.54
CA PRO A 17 2.84 2.93 17.14
C PRO A 17 1.36 2.94 16.68
N TYR A 18 0.68 4.09 16.79
CA TYR A 18 -0.76 4.21 16.58
C TYR A 18 -1.20 4.49 15.15
N VAL A 19 -0.27 4.75 14.22
CA VAL A 19 -0.65 5.15 12.87
C VAL A 19 -0.76 3.92 11.97
N VAL A 20 -1.98 3.65 11.48
CA VAL A 20 -2.28 2.54 10.54
C VAL A 20 -1.30 2.52 9.35
N PHE A 21 -0.95 3.69 8.80
CA PHE A 21 -0.02 3.82 7.68
C PHE A 21 1.39 3.31 7.99
N LYS A 22 1.92 3.57 9.19
CA LYS A 22 3.22 3.01 9.61
C LYS A 22 3.18 1.49 9.66
N SER A 23 2.07 0.97 10.17
CA SER A 23 1.85 -0.45 10.36
C SER A 23 1.79 -1.18 9.01
N MET A 24 1.04 -0.61 8.06
CA MET A 24 1.00 -1.07 6.66
C MET A 24 2.37 -0.99 6.00
N ASN A 25 3.07 0.14 6.17
CA ASN A 25 4.38 0.36 5.56
C ASN A 25 5.46 -0.59 6.08
N TYR A 26 5.34 -1.10 7.30
CA TYR A 26 6.22 -2.16 7.79
C TYR A 26 6.19 -3.39 6.87
N TYR A 27 4.99 -3.84 6.49
CA TYR A 27 4.80 -4.97 5.57
C TYR A 27 5.27 -4.67 4.14
N LEU A 28 5.37 -3.39 3.78
CA LEU A 28 5.88 -2.91 2.49
C LEU A 28 7.37 -2.49 2.51
N ALA A 29 8.05 -2.61 3.66
CA ALA A 29 9.46 -2.25 3.80
C ALA A 29 10.29 -3.40 4.38
N VAL A 30 9.93 -3.88 5.57
CA VAL A 30 10.69 -4.91 6.29
C VAL A 30 10.57 -6.27 5.62
N ILE A 31 9.35 -6.70 5.26
CA ILE A 31 9.17 -7.98 4.58
C ILE A 31 9.85 -8.02 3.21
N PRO A 32 9.75 -6.99 2.34
CA PRO A 32 10.55 -6.96 1.12
C PRO A 32 12.06 -7.07 1.38
N PHE A 33 12.59 -6.35 2.38
CA PHE A 33 14.00 -6.45 2.73
C PHE A 33 14.40 -7.86 3.17
N LEU A 34 13.62 -8.48 4.06
CA LEU A 34 13.83 -9.87 4.47
C LEU A 34 13.64 -10.82 3.28
N GLY A 35 12.73 -10.53 2.35
CA GLY A 35 12.53 -11.27 1.10
C GLY A 35 13.75 -11.22 0.19
N ALA A 36 14.45 -10.08 0.11
CA ALA A 36 15.70 -9.94 -0.61
C ALA A 36 16.85 -10.74 0.05
N LEU A 37 16.92 -10.76 1.38
CA LEU A 37 17.86 -11.64 2.08
C LEU A 37 17.56 -13.11 1.80
N ASP A 38 16.28 -13.48 1.87
CA ASP A 38 15.82 -14.85 1.67
C ASP A 38 15.93 -15.32 0.21
N SER A 39 15.98 -14.39 -0.76
CA SER A 39 16.21 -14.72 -2.17
C SER A 39 17.69 -14.99 -2.48
N GLY A 40 18.60 -14.53 -1.62
CA GLY A 40 20.05 -14.58 -1.84
C GLY A 40 20.58 -13.49 -2.78
N ILE A 41 19.75 -12.55 -3.24
CA ILE A 41 20.20 -11.48 -4.17
C ILE A 41 21.28 -10.57 -3.55
N LEU A 42 21.29 -10.48 -2.21
CA LEU A 42 22.27 -9.69 -1.46
C LEU A 42 23.59 -10.42 -1.20
N GLY A 43 23.69 -11.70 -1.59
CA GLY A 43 24.85 -12.54 -1.31
C GLY A 43 25.06 -12.84 0.18
N GLU A 44 26.26 -13.32 0.52
CA GLU A 44 26.67 -13.50 1.91
C GLU A 44 27.02 -12.15 2.53
N LEU A 45 26.35 -11.81 3.62
CA LEU A 45 26.64 -10.58 4.37
C LEU A 45 27.65 -10.88 5.49
N PRO A 46 28.62 -9.97 5.73
CA PRO A 46 29.63 -10.17 6.77
C PRO A 46 29.11 -9.91 8.19
N TYR A 47 27.82 -9.63 8.34
CA TYR A 47 27.17 -9.29 9.61
C TYR A 47 25.78 -9.93 9.69
N GLU A 48 25.33 -10.16 10.92
CA GLU A 48 23.96 -10.57 11.20
C GLU A 48 23.03 -9.35 11.12
N ILE A 49 21.81 -9.59 10.63
CA ILE A 49 20.78 -8.57 10.52
C ILE A 49 19.74 -8.82 11.60
N GLU A 50 19.53 -7.79 12.43
CA GLU A 50 18.48 -7.77 13.44
C GLU A 50 17.46 -6.68 13.11
N ILE A 51 16.18 -7.05 13.06
CA ILE A 51 15.08 -6.08 13.01
C ILE A 51 14.59 -5.86 14.44
N LEU A 52 14.73 -4.62 14.92
CA LEU A 52 14.30 -4.29 16.28
C LEU A 52 12.76 -4.28 16.36
N PRO A 53 12.18 -4.94 17.37
CA PRO A 53 10.74 -4.93 17.56
C PRO A 53 10.24 -3.58 18.10
N PRO A 54 9.00 -3.17 17.78
CA PRO A 54 8.40 -2.00 18.40
C PRO A 54 7.95 -2.31 19.83
N ASP A 55 8.15 -1.33 20.73
CA ASP A 55 7.68 -1.40 22.11
C ASP A 55 6.15 -1.56 22.17
N GLY A 56 5.68 -2.50 22.98
CA GLY A 56 4.25 -2.72 23.24
C GLY A 56 3.45 -3.39 22.11
N HIS A 57 4.05 -3.64 20.93
CA HIS A 57 3.34 -4.21 19.78
C HIS A 57 4.14 -5.26 18.98
N ARG A 58 5.15 -5.90 19.59
CA ARG A 58 5.97 -6.94 18.95
C ARG A 58 5.16 -7.99 18.18
N ALA A 59 4.07 -8.50 18.77
CA ALA A 59 3.28 -9.56 18.14
C ALA A 59 2.60 -9.13 16.82
N ASP A 60 2.49 -7.83 16.57
CA ASP A 60 1.91 -7.29 15.35
C ASP A 60 2.87 -7.31 14.16
N PHE A 61 4.15 -7.59 14.39
CA PHE A 61 5.19 -7.50 13.38
C PHE A 61 6.09 -8.75 13.42
N CYS A 62 6.66 -9.12 12.28
CA CYS A 62 7.65 -10.18 12.17
C CYS A 62 9.04 -9.57 11.96
N HIS A 63 10.06 -10.13 12.60
CA HIS A 63 11.39 -9.49 12.70
C HIS A 63 12.52 -10.35 12.12
N SER A 64 12.20 -11.56 11.66
CA SER A 64 13.15 -12.46 11.02
C SER A 64 12.49 -13.18 9.84
N ILE A 65 13.30 -13.76 8.96
CA ILE A 65 12.82 -14.59 7.85
C ILE A 65 11.89 -15.69 8.35
N ALA A 66 12.26 -16.37 9.44
CA ALA A 66 11.46 -17.44 10.03
C ALA A 66 10.12 -16.92 10.57
N GLU A 67 10.13 -15.81 11.30
CA GLU A 67 8.90 -15.20 11.82
C GLU A 67 7.99 -14.73 10.68
N CYS A 68 8.52 -14.08 9.65
CA CYS A 68 7.72 -13.56 8.55
C CYS A 68 7.14 -14.67 7.67
N ARG A 69 7.88 -15.77 7.45
CA ARG A 69 7.34 -16.98 6.80
C ARG A 69 6.19 -17.59 7.59
N ALA A 70 6.27 -17.59 8.92
CA ALA A 70 5.21 -18.13 9.77
C ALA A 70 3.98 -17.20 9.82
N GLN A 71 4.20 -15.88 9.99
CA GLN A 71 3.11 -14.92 10.19
C GLN A 71 2.43 -14.52 8.88
N ALA A 72 3.19 -14.33 7.81
CA ALA A 72 2.70 -13.81 6.52
C ALA A 72 3.32 -14.60 5.34
N PRO A 73 3.07 -15.93 5.25
CA PRO A 73 3.75 -16.83 4.31
C PRO A 73 3.68 -16.36 2.86
N ASN A 74 2.49 -15.95 2.39
CA ASN A 74 2.27 -15.51 1.00
C ASN A 74 2.98 -14.17 0.70
N VAL A 75 3.02 -13.25 1.68
CA VAL A 75 3.70 -11.96 1.52
C VAL A 75 5.20 -12.19 1.41
N MET A 76 5.73 -13.01 2.31
CA MET A 76 7.16 -13.34 2.35
C MET A 76 7.61 -14.11 1.10
N SER A 77 6.82 -15.09 0.62
CA SER A 77 7.13 -15.82 -0.60
C SER A 77 7.09 -14.92 -1.83
N ALA A 78 6.07 -14.07 -1.97
CA ALA A 78 5.93 -13.19 -3.13
C ALA A 78 7.10 -12.19 -3.22
N TRP A 79 7.54 -11.60 -2.09
CA TRP A 79 8.71 -10.74 -2.08
C TRP A 79 10.00 -11.50 -2.41
N ARG A 80 10.22 -12.67 -1.83
CA ARG A 80 11.36 -13.52 -2.16
C ARG A 80 11.40 -13.85 -3.65
N ASP A 81 10.26 -14.22 -4.23
CA ASP A 81 10.17 -14.62 -5.63
C ASP A 81 10.36 -13.40 -6.56
N PHE A 82 9.83 -12.23 -6.20
CA PHE A 82 10.20 -10.97 -6.87
C PHE A 82 11.72 -10.78 -6.88
N PHE A 83 12.44 -10.92 -5.77
CA PHE A 83 13.89 -10.73 -5.76
C PHE A 83 14.69 -11.85 -6.46
N LYS A 84 14.08 -12.99 -6.79
CA LYS A 84 14.73 -14.03 -7.60
C LYS A 84 14.71 -13.71 -9.09
N VAL A 85 13.64 -13.09 -9.59
CA VAL A 85 13.42 -12.89 -11.04
C VAL A 85 13.20 -11.43 -11.45
N LEU A 86 13.09 -10.51 -10.50
CA LEU A 86 12.79 -9.08 -10.66
C LEU A 86 11.49 -8.78 -11.43
N LEU A 87 10.54 -9.72 -11.36
CA LEU A 87 9.21 -9.64 -11.94
C LEU A 87 8.15 -9.77 -10.85
N HIS A 88 6.93 -9.32 -11.11
CA HIS A 88 5.78 -9.45 -10.18
C HIS A 88 5.86 -8.60 -8.90
N MET A 89 6.59 -7.47 -8.91
CA MET A 89 6.63 -6.53 -7.77
C MET A 89 5.23 -6.16 -7.27
N TRP A 90 4.33 -5.81 -8.21
CA TRP A 90 2.96 -5.42 -7.89
C TRP A 90 2.15 -6.53 -7.21
N GLU A 91 2.43 -7.79 -7.50
CA GLU A 91 1.80 -8.93 -6.83
C GLU A 91 2.21 -8.98 -5.35
N ALA A 92 3.52 -8.93 -5.08
CA ALA A 92 4.05 -8.90 -3.72
C ALA A 92 3.56 -7.67 -2.92
N HIS A 93 3.47 -6.52 -3.60
CA HIS A 93 2.93 -5.29 -3.02
C HIS A 93 1.44 -5.44 -2.64
N VAL A 94 0.62 -6.01 -3.53
CA VAL A 94 -0.80 -6.27 -3.26
C VAL A 94 -0.99 -7.27 -2.13
N TYR A 95 -0.23 -8.37 -2.11
CA TYR A 95 -0.25 -9.33 -1.00
C TYR A 95 0.00 -8.65 0.35
N SER A 96 0.98 -7.74 0.40
CA SER A 96 1.32 -6.98 1.61
C SER A 96 0.13 -6.15 2.11
N ILE A 97 -0.56 -5.45 1.20
CA ILE A 97 -1.73 -4.62 1.54
C ILE A 97 -2.91 -5.48 2.00
N VAL A 98 -3.22 -6.55 1.25
CA VAL A 98 -4.34 -7.47 1.57
C VAL A 98 -4.15 -8.09 2.95
N PHE A 99 -2.92 -8.45 3.30
CA PHE A 99 -2.61 -9.01 4.60
C PHE A 99 -2.69 -7.96 5.71
N ALA A 100 -2.04 -6.81 5.52
CA ALA A 100 -1.84 -5.83 6.58
C ALA A 100 -3.12 -5.02 6.89
N LEU A 101 -3.96 -4.72 5.90
CA LEU A 101 -5.15 -3.87 6.09
C LEU A 101 -6.12 -4.41 7.15
N PRO A 102 -6.62 -5.67 7.07
CA PRO A 102 -7.47 -6.23 8.10
C PRO A 102 -6.76 -6.42 9.44
N LYS A 103 -5.43 -6.66 9.43
CA LYS A 103 -4.63 -6.80 10.64
C LYS A 103 -4.57 -5.51 11.47
N PHE A 104 -4.53 -4.35 10.81
CA PHE A 104 -4.40 -3.04 11.46
C PHE A 104 -5.68 -2.21 11.47
N GLN A 105 -6.82 -2.80 11.09
CA GLN A 105 -8.11 -2.12 11.06
C GLN A 105 -8.50 -1.48 12.40
N ASN A 106 -8.10 -2.10 13.52
CA ASN A 106 -8.35 -1.61 14.88
C ASN A 106 -7.60 -0.31 15.20
N ARG A 107 -6.66 0.10 14.35
CA ARG A 107 -5.92 1.37 14.49
C ARG A 107 -6.57 2.52 13.71
N LEU A 108 -7.50 2.24 12.79
CA LEU A 108 -8.24 3.27 12.04
C LEU A 108 -8.97 4.26 12.97
N PRO A 109 -9.66 3.83 14.05
CA PRO A 109 -10.38 4.77 14.92
C PRO A 109 -9.52 5.82 15.65
N PHE A 110 -8.18 5.71 15.60
CA PHE A 110 -7.28 6.75 16.12
C PHE A 110 -7.05 7.91 15.15
N LEU A 111 -7.58 7.83 13.92
CA LEU A 111 -7.52 8.87 12.90
C LEU A 111 -8.87 9.59 12.80
N SER A 112 -8.89 10.75 12.13
CA SER A 112 -10.17 11.39 11.76
C SER A 112 -11.00 10.46 10.89
N SER A 113 -12.31 10.68 10.82
CA SER A 113 -13.17 9.87 9.93
C SER A 113 -12.74 10.04 8.47
N SER A 114 -12.42 11.28 8.07
CA SER A 114 -11.90 11.59 6.73
C SER A 114 -10.60 10.83 6.41
N GLU A 115 -9.63 10.81 7.33
CA GLU A 115 -8.34 10.13 7.10
C GLU A 115 -8.48 8.61 7.12
N SER A 116 -9.31 8.07 8.02
CA SER A 116 -9.59 6.63 8.09
C SER A 116 -10.22 6.14 6.79
N SER A 117 -11.25 6.84 6.31
CA SER A 117 -11.91 6.53 5.04
C SER A 117 -10.96 6.67 3.86
N PHE A 118 -10.14 7.72 3.83
CA PHE A 118 -9.11 7.88 2.80
C PHE A 118 -8.09 6.74 2.81
N GLY A 119 -7.61 6.30 3.98
CA GLY A 119 -6.66 5.19 4.08
C GLY A 119 -7.20 3.88 3.51
N VAL A 120 -8.46 3.55 3.77
CA VAL A 120 -9.13 2.37 3.20
C VAL A 120 -9.35 2.53 1.69
N ALA A 121 -9.78 3.71 1.26
CA ALA A 121 -9.97 4.02 -0.15
C ALA A 121 -8.65 3.97 -0.93
N TRP A 122 -7.56 4.45 -0.33
CA TRP A 122 -6.21 4.38 -0.86
C TRP A 122 -5.73 2.94 -1.04
N ALA A 123 -5.87 2.11 0.01
CA ALA A 123 -5.54 0.68 -0.09
C ALA A 123 -6.32 0.01 -1.23
N THR A 124 -7.59 0.36 -1.40
CA THR A 124 -8.42 -0.09 -2.53
C THR A 124 -7.85 0.39 -3.87
N ALA A 125 -7.54 1.68 -4.00
CA ALA A 125 -7.02 2.26 -5.24
C ALA A 125 -5.69 1.62 -5.67
N VAL A 126 -4.83 1.23 -4.73
CA VAL A 126 -3.56 0.55 -5.04
C VAL A 126 -3.77 -0.76 -5.81
N HIS A 127 -4.88 -1.48 -5.59
CA HIS A 127 -5.18 -2.66 -6.41
C HIS A 127 -5.37 -2.31 -7.89
N PHE A 128 -5.97 -1.16 -8.17
CA PHE A 128 -6.17 -0.69 -9.54
C PHE A 128 -4.86 -0.19 -10.15
N ILE A 129 -4.04 0.52 -9.37
CA ILE A 129 -2.68 0.93 -9.78
C ILE A 129 -1.84 -0.31 -10.11
N ALA A 130 -1.93 -1.37 -9.30
CA ALA A 130 -1.23 -2.61 -9.54
C ALA A 130 -1.69 -3.31 -10.82
N ALA A 131 -3.01 -3.32 -11.09
CA ALA A 131 -3.59 -3.93 -12.27
C ALA A 131 -3.14 -3.25 -13.58
N THR A 132 -2.82 -1.95 -13.57
CA THR A 132 -2.28 -1.25 -14.74
C THR A 132 -0.79 -1.51 -14.97
N ARG A 133 -0.12 -2.24 -14.05
CA ARG A 133 1.34 -2.37 -14.01
C ARG A 133 2.05 -1.01 -14.01
N PHE A 134 1.49 -0.05 -13.26
CA PHE A 134 2.01 1.31 -13.17
C PHE A 134 3.53 1.32 -12.92
N PRO A 135 4.34 2.05 -13.73
CA PRO A 135 5.77 2.14 -13.52
C PRO A 135 6.09 2.78 -12.17
N THR A 136 6.97 2.15 -11.41
CA THR A 136 7.33 2.61 -10.06
C THR A 136 8.78 3.08 -9.98
N ASP A 137 9.31 3.57 -11.10
CA ASP A 137 10.58 4.27 -11.12
C ASP A 137 10.49 5.60 -10.35
N GLN A 138 11.66 6.19 -10.07
CA GLN A 138 11.79 7.39 -9.27
C GLN A 138 11.02 8.58 -9.85
N ASN A 139 11.09 8.80 -11.16
CA ASN A 139 10.49 9.98 -11.79
C ASN A 139 8.96 9.87 -11.81
N THR A 140 8.46 8.71 -12.23
CA THR A 140 7.02 8.43 -12.29
C THR A 140 6.40 8.48 -10.89
N THR A 141 7.06 7.85 -9.90
CA THR A 141 6.62 7.87 -8.50
C THR A 141 6.62 9.28 -7.90
N ASN A 142 7.69 10.05 -8.12
CA ASN A 142 7.79 11.41 -7.62
C ASN A 142 6.71 12.32 -8.22
N HIS A 143 6.43 12.20 -9.52
CA HIS A 143 5.37 12.94 -10.16
C HIS A 143 4.00 12.60 -9.57
N PHE A 144 3.70 11.30 -9.46
CA PHE A 144 2.45 10.81 -8.88
C PHE A 144 2.23 11.32 -7.44
N GLN A 145 3.30 11.34 -6.62
CA GLN A 145 3.23 11.81 -5.23
C GLN A 145 2.82 13.28 -5.09
N THR A 146 3.04 14.13 -6.11
CA THR A 146 2.60 15.54 -6.07
C THR A 146 1.07 15.70 -6.03
N GLY A 147 0.33 14.69 -6.51
CA GLY A 147 -1.12 14.64 -6.47
C GLY A 147 -1.69 14.07 -5.18
N LEU A 148 -0.88 13.51 -4.28
CA LEU A 148 -1.37 12.97 -3.01
C LEU A 148 -1.58 14.09 -1.97
N PRO A 149 -2.41 13.85 -0.94
CA PRO A 149 -2.57 14.78 0.17
C PRO A 149 -1.22 15.22 0.76
N PRO A 150 -0.97 16.53 0.93
CA PRO A 150 0.27 17.02 1.55
C PRO A 150 0.27 16.87 3.08
N ARG A 151 -0.89 16.56 3.67
CA ARG A 151 -1.12 16.32 5.10
C ARG A 151 -2.21 15.27 5.28
N MET A 152 -2.29 14.70 6.48
CA MET A 152 -3.45 13.88 6.86
C MET A 152 -4.74 14.71 6.75
N LEU A 153 -5.81 14.07 6.30
CA LEU A 153 -7.13 14.66 6.22
C LEU A 153 -7.68 14.87 7.64
N GLN A 154 -8.31 16.01 7.83
CA GLN A 154 -8.92 16.44 9.08
C GLN A 154 -10.43 16.24 9.01
N GLU A 155 -11.07 16.28 10.18
CA GLU A 155 -12.52 16.24 10.24
C GLU A 155 -13.10 17.44 9.47
N GLY A 156 -14.05 17.17 8.57
CA GLY A 156 -14.64 18.18 7.70
C GLY A 156 -13.94 18.40 6.35
N ASP A 157 -12.74 17.86 6.12
CA ASP A 157 -12.12 17.86 4.79
C ASP A 157 -13.00 17.07 3.81
N LYS A 158 -13.38 17.70 2.69
CA LYS A 158 -14.23 17.11 1.65
C LYS A 158 -13.72 17.46 0.27
N ALA A 159 -13.11 16.48 -0.41
CA ALA A 159 -12.76 16.62 -1.80
C ALA A 159 -14.03 16.78 -2.67
N PRO A 160 -13.99 17.57 -3.77
CA PRO A 160 -12.83 18.26 -4.34
C PRO A 160 -12.64 19.70 -3.83
N PHE A 161 -13.12 20.05 -2.63
CA PHE A 161 -13.15 21.44 -2.14
C PHE A 161 -12.35 21.64 -0.84
N ILE A 162 -11.27 20.90 -0.64
CA ILE A 162 -10.35 21.09 0.49
C ILE A 162 -9.57 22.40 0.23
N PRO A 163 -9.73 23.46 1.05
CA PRO A 163 -9.27 24.81 0.69
C PRO A 163 -7.76 24.97 0.52
N ASP A 164 -6.97 24.19 1.25
CA ASP A 164 -5.50 24.25 1.23
C ASP A 164 -4.86 23.22 0.30
N PHE A 165 -5.66 22.48 -0.48
CA PHE A 165 -5.16 21.53 -1.48
C PHE A 165 -5.17 22.14 -2.87
N THR A 166 -4.17 21.79 -3.68
CA THR A 166 -4.17 22.16 -5.11
C THR A 166 -5.34 21.50 -5.86
N PRO A 167 -5.73 22.00 -7.05
CA PRO A 167 -6.75 21.34 -7.86
C PRO A 167 -6.42 19.88 -8.21
N VAL A 168 -5.13 19.56 -8.38
CA VAL A 168 -4.66 18.19 -8.65
C VAL A 168 -4.86 17.31 -7.42
N GLN A 169 -4.45 17.78 -6.23
CA GLN A 169 -4.63 17.05 -4.98
C GLN A 169 -6.10 16.78 -4.65
N ASN A 170 -6.95 17.80 -4.78
CA ASN A 170 -8.39 17.67 -4.60
C ASN A 170 -9.01 16.65 -5.58
N ARG A 171 -8.58 16.67 -6.85
CA ARG A 171 -9.04 15.70 -7.87
C ARG A 171 -8.63 14.28 -7.51
N MET A 172 -7.38 14.08 -7.09
CA MET A 172 -6.85 12.76 -6.75
C MET A 172 -7.61 12.12 -5.57
N VAL A 173 -7.81 12.87 -4.48
CA VAL A 173 -8.60 12.39 -3.33
C VAL A 173 -10.02 12.02 -3.77
N TYR A 174 -10.67 12.89 -4.53
CA TYR A 174 -12.03 12.64 -5.05
C TYR A 174 -12.10 11.36 -5.90
N MET A 175 -11.12 11.14 -6.78
CA MET A 175 -11.06 9.95 -7.62
C MET A 175 -10.86 8.67 -6.80
N ILE A 176 -9.92 8.68 -5.85
CA ILE A 176 -9.64 7.54 -4.97
C ILE A 176 -10.90 7.13 -4.19
N GLU A 177 -11.60 8.10 -3.60
CA GLU A 177 -12.86 7.84 -2.89
C GLU A 177 -13.96 7.31 -3.80
N THR A 178 -14.10 7.89 -5.00
CA THR A 178 -15.11 7.48 -5.98
C THR A 178 -14.86 6.04 -6.43
N LEU A 179 -13.59 5.70 -6.69
CA LEU A 179 -13.16 4.36 -7.07
C LEU A 179 -13.48 3.34 -5.98
N HIS A 180 -13.17 3.67 -4.74
CA HIS A 180 -13.49 2.83 -3.59
C HIS A 180 -15.00 2.60 -3.43
N LYS A 181 -15.81 3.68 -3.46
CA LYS A 181 -17.28 3.58 -3.38
C LYS A 181 -17.88 2.76 -4.52
N ALA A 182 -17.31 2.85 -5.74
CA ALA A 182 -17.73 2.05 -6.87
C ALA A 182 -17.42 0.55 -6.65
N ASN A 183 -16.23 0.23 -6.13
CA ASN A 183 -15.82 -1.14 -5.81
C ASN A 183 -16.68 -1.79 -4.70
N GLU A 184 -17.08 -1.01 -3.69
CA GLU A 184 -17.98 -1.52 -2.64
C GLU A 184 -19.36 -1.87 -3.21
N LYS A 185 -19.90 -1.00 -4.07
CA LYS A 185 -21.22 -1.21 -4.70
C LYS A 185 -21.26 -2.38 -5.67
N SER A 186 -20.14 -2.73 -6.30
CA SER A 186 -20.02 -3.90 -7.17
C SER A 186 -19.86 -5.22 -6.41
N GLY A 187 -20.08 -5.24 -5.09
CA GLY A 187 -20.02 -6.44 -4.26
C GLY A 187 -18.61 -6.97 -4.04
N ARG A 188 -17.57 -6.14 -4.25
CA ARG A 188 -16.16 -6.55 -4.25
C ARG A 188 -15.83 -7.66 -5.26
N CYS A 189 -16.73 -7.93 -6.23
CA CYS A 189 -16.64 -9.02 -7.23
C CYS A 189 -15.42 -8.96 -8.17
N SER A 190 -14.50 -8.05 -7.93
CA SER A 190 -13.52 -7.59 -8.89
C SER A 190 -12.10 -7.72 -8.37
N LEU A 191 -11.96 -8.22 -7.14
CA LEU A 191 -10.71 -8.55 -6.52
C LEU A 191 -10.77 -9.97 -5.92
N PRO A 192 -10.81 -11.05 -6.73
CA PRO A 192 -10.26 -12.31 -6.29
C PRO A 192 -8.74 -12.13 -6.19
N ILE A 193 -8.29 -12.06 -4.95
CA ILE A 193 -6.90 -11.90 -4.53
C ILE A 193 -6.07 -13.01 -5.17
N VAL A 194 -5.22 -12.63 -6.13
CA VAL A 194 -4.05 -13.34 -6.73
C VAL A 194 -4.26 -14.02 -8.07
N PRO A 195 -5.19 -14.98 -8.31
CA PRO A 195 -5.34 -15.56 -9.65
C PRO A 195 -5.75 -14.53 -10.71
N ALA A 196 -6.33 -13.41 -10.28
CA ALA A 196 -6.77 -12.33 -11.16
C ALA A 196 -5.61 -11.56 -11.81
N LEU A 197 -4.43 -11.42 -11.20
CA LEU A 197 -3.33 -10.69 -11.87
C LEU A 197 -2.88 -11.39 -13.17
N GLU A 198 -3.12 -12.70 -13.30
CA GLU A 198 -2.89 -13.48 -14.51
C GLU A 198 -4.15 -13.61 -15.39
N SER A 199 -5.36 -13.50 -14.83
CA SER A 199 -6.63 -13.64 -15.57
C SER A 199 -7.38 -12.33 -15.88
N LEU A 200 -6.80 -11.15 -15.58
CA LEU A 200 -7.44 -9.83 -15.74
C LEU A 200 -7.39 -9.26 -17.17
N THR A 201 -7.63 -10.12 -18.15
CA THR A 201 -8.15 -9.69 -19.45
C THR A 201 -9.60 -10.15 -19.53
N GLU A 202 -10.54 -9.21 -19.33
CA GLU A 202 -11.82 -9.09 -20.08
C GLU A 202 -13.20 -9.06 -19.36
N ASP A 203 -13.42 -9.51 -18.13
CA ASP A 203 -14.83 -9.75 -17.72
C ASP A 203 -15.63 -8.62 -17.06
N SER A 204 -15.20 -7.36 -17.16
CA SER A 204 -16.13 -6.25 -16.89
C SER A 204 -15.76 -4.95 -17.58
N ALA A 205 -16.59 -4.53 -18.52
CA ALA A 205 -16.47 -3.25 -19.21
C ALA A 205 -16.36 -2.05 -18.23
N ILE A 206 -17.01 -2.14 -17.06
CA ILE A 206 -16.92 -1.12 -16.01
C ILE A 206 -15.52 -1.07 -15.41
N TRP A 207 -14.89 -2.22 -15.19
CA TRP A 207 -13.53 -2.32 -14.67
C TRP A 207 -12.50 -1.74 -15.63
N THR A 208 -12.58 -2.10 -16.90
CA THR A 208 -11.68 -1.54 -17.92
C THR A 208 -11.83 -0.02 -18.01
N ILE A 209 -13.05 0.51 -17.96
CA ILE A 209 -13.30 1.96 -18.02
C ILE A 209 -12.77 2.67 -16.76
N LEU A 210 -13.00 2.12 -15.57
CA LEU A 210 -12.55 2.72 -14.31
C LEU A 210 -11.03 2.71 -14.20
N VAL A 211 -10.39 1.56 -14.49
CA VAL A 211 -8.94 1.41 -14.49
C VAL A 211 -8.31 2.36 -15.53
N LYS A 212 -8.86 2.41 -16.75
CA LYS A 212 -8.36 3.29 -17.81
C LYS A 212 -8.48 4.77 -17.45
N LYS A 213 -9.66 5.23 -17.03
CA LYS A 213 -9.87 6.63 -16.61
C LYS A 213 -9.03 7.02 -15.41
N PHE A 214 -8.82 6.09 -14.47
CA PHE A 214 -7.94 6.34 -13.34
C PHE A 214 -6.48 6.45 -13.80
N SER A 215 -6.03 5.55 -14.69
CA SER A 215 -4.66 5.56 -15.24
C SER A 215 -4.33 6.78 -16.11
N GLU A 216 -5.31 7.40 -16.77
CA GLU A 216 -5.14 8.64 -17.54
C GLU A 216 -4.80 9.86 -16.66
N HIS A 217 -4.91 9.70 -15.35
CA HIS A 217 -4.68 10.73 -14.34
C HIS A 217 -3.58 10.35 -13.34
N LEU A 218 -2.97 9.16 -13.50
CA LEU A 218 -1.75 8.75 -12.78
C LEU A 218 -0.51 9.28 -13.51
#